data_AF-A0A4P8XTC9-F1
#
_entry.id   AF-A0A4P8XTC9-F1
#
_cell.length_a   1.000
_cell.length_b   1.000
_cell.length_c   1.000
_cell.angle_alpha   90.00
_cell.angle_beta   90.00
_cell.angle_gamma   90.00
#
_symmetry.space_group_name_H-M   'P 1'
#
loop_
_entity.id
_entity.type
_entity.pdbx_description
1 polymer ?
#
loop_
_entity_poly.entity_id
_entity_poly.type
_entity_poly.pdbx_seq_one_letter_code
_entity_poly.pdbx_strand_id
1 'polypeptide(L)'
;MYHTDTFVKLNRKILDWKWYQDATTFRVFVHLILKANVFDNDFQNITVHRGQLVTSYGHIAGDLGFYKNGNINVEPIRTAIRHLKKTGEITTE
;
A
#
# COMPACT_ATOMS: atom_id res chain seq x y z
N MET A 1 -1.26 5.63 -14.71
CA MET A 1 0.11 6.17 -14.88
C MET A 1 0.46 6.91 -13.59
N TYR A 2 1.60 6.65 -12.95
CA TYR A 2 1.95 7.33 -11.70
C TYR A 2 2.35 8.78 -12.00
N HIS A 3 1.72 9.76 -11.35
CA HIS A 3 2.08 11.17 -11.51
C HIS A 3 3.29 11.46 -10.61
N THR A 4 4.50 11.40 -11.18
CA THR A 4 5.78 11.61 -10.48
C THR A 4 5.93 13.01 -9.90
N ASP A 5 5.10 13.96 -10.35
CA ASP A 5 5.19 15.37 -9.98
C ASP A 5 4.28 15.72 -8.78
N THR A 6 3.70 14.70 -8.15
CA THR A 6 2.83 14.84 -6.97
C THR A 6 3.54 14.42 -5.69
N PHE A 7 3.05 14.89 -4.55
CA PHE A 7 3.61 14.56 -3.23
C PHE A 7 2.52 14.16 -2.23
N VAL A 8 2.91 13.36 -1.24
CA VAL A 8 2.06 12.97 -0.11
C VAL A 8 2.54 13.71 1.14
N LYS A 9 1.63 14.43 1.80
CA LYS A 9 1.91 15.04 3.12
C LYS A 9 1.58 14.03 4.22
N LEU A 10 2.57 13.66 5.04
CA LEU A 10 2.36 12.85 6.23
C LEU A 10 2.39 13.73 7.48
N ASN A 11 1.38 13.58 8.34
CA ASN A 11 1.36 14.27 9.63
C ASN A 11 2.40 13.66 10.56
N ARG A 12 3.15 14.48 11.31
CA ARG A 12 4.18 14.00 12.27
C ARG A 12 3.62 13.10 13.38
N LYS A 13 2.33 13.15 13.67
CA LYS A 13 1.64 12.18 14.56
C LYS A 13 1.75 10.73 14.08
N ILE A 14 2.14 10.49 12.83
CA ILE A 14 2.45 9.13 12.35
C ILE A 14 3.55 8.45 13.16
N LEU A 15 4.41 9.21 13.85
CA LEU A 15 5.44 8.67 14.76
C LEU A 15 4.80 7.95 15.97
N ASP A 16 3.62 8.38 16.41
CA ASP A 16 2.88 7.80 17.53
C ASP A 16 1.93 6.68 17.09
N TRP A 17 1.82 6.46 15.77
CA TRP A 17 0.91 5.45 15.21
C TRP A 17 1.39 4.05 15.58
N LYS A 18 0.45 3.19 15.96
CA LYS A 18 0.71 1.81 16.42
C LYS A 18 1.65 1.03 15.49
N TRP A 19 1.48 1.20 14.19
CA TRP A 19 2.24 0.43 13.19
C TRP A 19 3.57 1.08 12.82
N TYR A 20 3.92 2.25 13.37
CA TYR A 20 5.19 2.92 13.09
C TYR A 20 6.41 2.07 13.43
N GLN A 21 6.35 1.30 14.53
CA GLN A 21 7.40 0.38 14.95
C GLN A 21 7.37 -0.96 14.20
N ASP A 22 6.27 -1.29 13.51
CA ASP A 22 6.19 -2.43 12.61
C ASP A 22 6.66 -1.99 11.22
N ALA A 23 7.97 -2.13 10.97
CA ALA A 23 8.60 -1.69 9.73
C ALA A 23 7.92 -2.23 8.46
N THR A 24 7.36 -3.45 8.51
CA THR A 24 6.70 -4.04 7.34
C THR A 24 5.34 -3.39 7.12
N THR A 25 4.52 -3.31 8.18
CA THR A 25 3.19 -2.69 8.09
C THR A 25 3.28 -1.20 7.72
N PHE A 26 4.21 -0.46 8.31
CA PHE A 26 4.48 0.94 7.97
C PHE A 26 4.90 1.09 6.50
N ARG A 27 5.87 0.29 6.04
CA ARG A 27 6.36 0.37 4.65
C ARG A 27 5.28 0.02 3.63
N VAL A 28 4.44 -0.99 3.92
CA VAL A 28 3.29 -1.34 3.09
C VAL A 28 2.29 -0.19 3.04
N PHE A 29 1.96 0.43 4.17
CA PHE A 29 1.04 1.57 4.21
C PHE A 29 1.53 2.75 3.38
N VAL A 30 2.78 3.17 3.57
CA VAL A 30 3.38 4.27 2.79
C VAL A 30 3.42 3.92 1.30
N HIS A 31 3.77 2.68 0.95
CA HIS A 31 3.77 2.23 -0.44
C HIS A 31 2.38 2.32 -1.09
N LEU A 32 1.33 1.89 -0.39
CA LEU A 32 -0.05 1.98 -0.87
C LEU A 32 -0.47 3.43 -1.09
N ILE A 33 -0.18 4.34 -0.15
CA ILE A 33 -0.51 5.76 -0.31
C ILE A 33 0.21 6.38 -1.51
N LEU A 34 1.49 6.06 -1.71
CA LEU A 34 2.27 6.59 -2.84
C LEU A 34 1.81 6.04 -4.19
N LYS A 35 1.23 4.84 -4.22
CA LYS A 35 0.76 4.17 -5.43
C LYS A 35 -0.71 4.48 -5.75
N ALA A 36 -1.49 4.89 -4.76
CA ALA A 36 -2.90 5.22 -4.92
C ALA A 36 -3.11 6.36 -5.92
N ASN A 37 -4.25 6.30 -6.62
CA ASN A 37 -4.60 7.29 -7.63
C ASN A 37 -4.77 8.70 -7.02
N VAL A 38 -4.16 9.70 -7.63
CA VAL A 38 -4.34 11.12 -7.25
C VAL A 38 -5.63 11.69 -7.85
N PHE A 39 -6.03 11.18 -9.01
CA PHE A 39 -7.25 11.51 -9.74
C PHE A 39 -7.90 10.21 -10.21
N ASP A 40 -9.21 10.25 -10.47
CA ASP A 40 -9.91 9.12 -11.07
C ASP A 40 -9.24 8.73 -12.39
N ASN A 41 -9.07 7.42 -12.58
CA ASN A 41 -8.44 6.89 -13.78
C ASN A 41 -9.09 5.57 -14.16
N ASP A 42 -9.38 5.40 -15.45
CA ASP A 42 -9.91 4.17 -15.96
C ASP A 42 -8.81 3.12 -16.07
N PHE A 43 -9.11 1.93 -15.56
CA PHE A 43 -8.28 0.75 -15.71
C PHE A 43 -9.13 -0.38 -16.29
N GLN A 44 -8.85 -0.74 -17.55
CA GLN A 44 -9.73 -1.63 -18.31
C GLN A 44 -11.17 -1.09 -18.34
N ASN A 45 -12.15 -1.86 -17.85
CA ASN A 45 -13.56 -1.50 -17.82
C ASN A 45 -14.04 -1.00 -16.44
N ILE A 46 -13.11 -0.69 -15.53
CA ILE A 46 -13.43 -0.15 -14.20
C ILE A 46 -12.80 1.24 -14.02
N THR A 47 -13.58 2.17 -13.49
CA THR A 47 -13.06 3.46 -13.02
C THR A 47 -12.45 3.25 -11.64
N VAL A 48 -11.17 3.56 -11.50
CA VAL A 48 -10.44 3.50 -10.23
C VAL A 48 -10.36 4.91 -9.68
N HIS A 49 -11.13 5.18 -8.63
CA HIS A 49 -11.27 6.51 -8.07
C HIS A 49 -10.00 6.98 -7.34
N ARG A 50 -9.92 8.29 -7.11
CA ARG A 50 -8.90 8.90 -6.26
C ARG A 50 -8.82 8.17 -4.90
N GLY A 51 -7.59 7.87 -4.48
CA GLY A 51 -7.30 7.14 -3.24
C GLY A 51 -7.41 5.61 -3.37
N GLN A 52 -7.91 5.10 -4.49
CA GLN A 52 -7.95 3.67 -4.77
C GLN A 52 -6.72 3.22 -5.56
N LEU A 53 -6.45 1.92 -5.49
CA LEU A 53 -5.36 1.25 -6.20
C LEU A 53 -5.78 -0.18 -6.53
N VAL A 54 -5.65 -0.58 -7.79
CA VAL A 54 -5.74 -1.99 -8.19
C VAL A 54 -4.36 -2.62 -8.06
N THR A 55 -4.22 -3.60 -7.17
CA THR A 55 -2.96 -4.31 -6.95
C THR A 55 -3.20 -5.72 -6.40
N SER A 56 -2.17 -6.54 -6.33
CA SER A 56 -2.18 -7.87 -5.73
C SER A 56 -1.13 -7.97 -4.62
N TYR A 57 -1.28 -8.94 -3.71
CA TYR A 57 -0.24 -9.19 -2.71
C TYR A 57 1.12 -9.53 -3.34
N GLY A 58 1.12 -10.19 -4.51
CA GLY A 58 2.33 -10.50 -5.25
C GLY A 58 3.01 -9.25 -5.82
N HIS A 59 2.24 -8.31 -6.38
CA HIS A 59 2.78 -7.03 -6.86
C HIS A 59 3.35 -6.21 -5.71
N ILE A 60 2.64 -6.08 -4.58
CA ILE A 60 3.16 -5.35 -3.41
C ILE A 60 4.45 -6.01 -2.90
N ALA A 61 4.47 -7.35 -2.81
CA ALA A 61 5.65 -8.09 -2.36
C ALA A 61 6.85 -7.87 -3.29
N GLY A 62 6.64 -7.95 -4.61
CA GLY A 62 7.66 -7.70 -5.62
C GLY A 62 8.21 -6.28 -5.57
N ASP A 63 7.31 -5.28 -5.58
CA ASP A 63 7.67 -3.85 -5.51
C ASP A 63 8.47 -3.51 -4.25
N LEU A 64 8.19 -4.19 -3.13
CA LEU A 64 8.86 -3.97 -1.86
C LEU A 64 10.05 -4.91 -1.59
N GLY A 65 10.34 -5.83 -2.50
CA GLY A 65 11.49 -6.73 -2.40
C GLY A 65 11.31 -7.89 -1.40
N PHE A 66 10.09 -8.32 -1.12
CA PHE A 66 9.83 -9.49 -0.27
C PHE A 66 9.98 -10.78 -1.05
N TYR A 67 11.16 -11.39 -0.90
CA TYR A 67 11.49 -12.69 -1.49
C TYR A 67 11.92 -13.69 -0.41
N LYS A 68 11.62 -14.98 -0.63
CA LYS A 68 12.07 -16.11 0.20
C LYS A 68 12.50 -17.23 -0.73
N ASN A 69 13.75 -17.68 -0.61
CA ASN A 69 14.32 -18.71 -1.47
C ASN A 69 14.16 -18.41 -2.98
N GLY A 70 14.44 -17.16 -3.39
CA GLY A 70 14.33 -16.72 -4.79
C GLY A 70 12.91 -16.52 -5.32
N ASN A 71 11.87 -16.75 -4.51
CA ASN A 71 10.47 -16.63 -4.90
C ASN A 71 9.78 -15.48 -4.17
N ILE A 72 8.75 -14.88 -4.79
CA ILE A 72 7.95 -13.82 -4.17
C ILE A 72 7.32 -14.35 -2.88
N ASN A 73 7.54 -13.65 -1.77
CA ASN A 73 6.97 -14.01 -0.48
C ASN A 73 5.85 -13.03 -0.08
N VAL A 74 4.61 -13.50 -0.20
CA VAL A 74 3.41 -12.70 0.13
C VAL A 74 3.01 -12.74 1.61
N GLU A 75 3.63 -13.61 2.43
CA GLU A 75 3.25 -13.76 3.85
C GLU A 75 3.37 -12.46 4.66
N PRO A 76 4.48 -11.69 4.56
CA PRO A 76 4.60 -10.42 5.28
C PRO A 76 3.55 -9.40 4.82
N ILE A 77 3.23 -9.39 3.53
CA ILE A 77 2.21 -8.50 2.95
C ILE A 77 0.82 -8.84 3.48
N ARG A 78 0.45 -10.11 3.57
CA ARG A 78 -0.84 -10.53 4.13
C ARG A 78 -0.99 -10.10 5.59
N THR A 79 0.08 -10.20 6.38
CA THR A 79 0.09 -9.75 7.78
C THR A 79 -0.08 -8.23 7.87
N ALA A 80 0.69 -7.47 7.10
CA ALA A 80 0.57 -6.01 7.05
C ALA A 80 -0.84 -5.55 6.63
N ILE A 81 -1.40 -6.13 5.56
CA ILE A 81 -2.76 -5.82 5.10
C ILE A 81 -3.79 -6.14 6.19
N ARG A 82 -3.64 -7.26 6.92
CA ARG A 82 -4.52 -7.59 8.05
C ARG A 82 -4.42 -6.55 9.18
N HIS A 83 -3.21 -6.09 9.49
CA HIS A 83 -2.98 -5.04 10.48
C HIS A 83 -3.71 -3.74 10.10
N LEU A 84 -3.51 -3.26 8.87
CA LEU A 84 -4.13 -2.04 8.36
C LEU A 84 -5.66 -2.15 8.24
N LYS A 85 -6.19 -3.32 7.85
CA LYS A 85 -7.64 -3.54 7.87
C LYS A 85 -8.22 -3.54 9.28
N LYS A 86 -7.48 -4.08 10.26
CA LYS A 86 -7.94 -4.18 11.66
C LYS A 86 -8.11 -2.81 12.32
N THR A 87 -7.29 -1.84 11.96
CA THR A 87 -7.32 -0.47 12.49
C THR A 87 -8.00 0.54 11.57
N GLY A 88 -8.47 0.09 10.40
CA GLY A 88 -9.32 0.87 9.49
C GLY A 88 -8.58 1.80 8.55
N GLU A 89 -7.25 1.69 8.42
CA GLU A 89 -6.47 2.54 7.52
C GLU A 89 -6.66 2.17 6.04
N ILE A 90 -7.06 0.92 5.76
CA ILE A 90 -7.41 0.48 4.40
C ILE A 90 -8.67 -0.40 4.42
N THR A 91 -9.36 -0.41 3.28
CA THR A 91 -10.38 -1.41 2.92
C THR A 91 -9.95 -2.16 1.67
N THR A 92 -10.57 -3.30 1.39
CA THR A 92 -10.36 -4.08 0.17
C THR A 92 -11.71 -4.55 -0.34
N GLU A 93 -11.89 -4.53 -1.65
CA GLU A 93 -13.04 -5.15 -2.33
C GLU A 93 -12.77 -6.63 -2.64
#